data_AF-A0A0J0XB52-F1
#
_entry.id   AF-A0A0J0XB52-F1
#
_cell.length_a   1.000
_cell.length_b   1.000
_cell.length_c   1.000
_cell.angle_alpha   90.00
_cell.angle_beta   90.00
_cell.angle_gamma   90.00
#
_symmetry.space_group_name_H-M   'P 1'
#
loop_
_entity.id
_entity.type
_entity.pdbx_description
1 polymer ?
#
loop_
_entity_poly.entity_id
_entity_poly.type
_entity_poly.pdbx_seq_one_letter_code
_entity_poly.pdbx_strand_id
1 'polypeptide(L)'
;MTVDPTFPPPPTSVDAAPPTNTTFVKDVDINPALNSDQRAAVVRLLHQHSAAFSQNGSVGRTTLTTFTVDTADSEPIGQAPYHASPRQRQAIDEALDRMIADKQIQPSSSPWSSPVIVVTQNGKPR
;
A
#
# COMPACT_ATOMS: atom_id res chain seq x y z
N MET A 1 16.15 16.37 6.32
CA MET A 1 15.08 15.45 6.76
C MET A 1 15.74 14.46 7.70
N THR A 2 15.45 14.53 9.00
CA THR A 2 16.01 13.58 9.97
C THR A 2 14.98 12.49 10.15
N VAL A 3 15.31 11.27 9.72
CA VAL A 3 14.50 10.07 9.98
C VAL A 3 14.73 9.63 11.42
N ASP A 4 13.70 9.15 12.11
CA ASP A 4 13.80 8.64 13.48
C ASP A 4 14.73 7.40 13.51
N PRO A 5 15.80 7.39 14.33
CA PRO A 5 16.76 6.28 14.41
C PRO A 5 16.16 4.96 14.92
N THR A 6 14.94 4.97 15.45
CA THR A 6 14.23 3.78 15.95
C THR A 6 13.62 2.94 14.83
N PHE A 7 13.56 3.45 13.59
CA PHE A 7 13.02 2.67 12.47
C PHE A 7 14.06 1.62 12.03
N PRO A 8 13.73 0.31 12.09
CA PRO A 8 14.69 -0.72 11.71
C PRO A 8 15.11 -0.51 10.24
N PRO A 9 16.38 -0.75 9.89
CA PRO A 9 16.79 -0.77 8.49
C PRO A 9 15.87 -1.72 7.73
N PRO A 10 15.53 -1.40 6.46
CA PRO A 10 14.59 -2.21 5.69
C PRO A 10 15.07 -3.67 5.75
N PRO A 11 14.19 -4.64 6.08
CA PRO A 11 14.60 -6.03 6.08
C PRO A 11 15.19 -6.33 4.71
N THR A 12 16.44 -6.81 4.70
CA THR A 12 17.06 -7.37 3.50
C THR A 12 16.24 -8.60 3.15
N SER A 13 15.18 -8.39 2.38
CA SER A 13 14.37 -9.48 1.86
C SER A 13 15.18 -10.07 0.71
N VAL A 14 16.05 -11.02 1.06
CA VAL A 14 16.39 -12.12 0.17
C VAL A 14 15.09 -12.64 -0.42
N ASP A 15 15.09 -12.76 -1.75
CA ASP A 15 14.04 -13.36 -2.59
C ASP A 15 13.21 -14.36 -1.77
N ALA A 16 12.10 -13.88 -1.21
CA ALA A 16 11.24 -14.73 -0.42
C ALA A 16 10.55 -15.65 -1.42
N ALA A 17 10.88 -16.94 -1.33
CA ALA A 17 10.27 -18.00 -2.11
C ALA A 17 8.76 -17.75 -2.25
N PRO A 18 8.17 -18.01 -3.44
CA PRO A 18 6.79 -17.64 -3.73
C PRO A 18 5.89 -18.17 -2.61
N PRO A 19 5.10 -17.31 -1.93
CA PRO A 19 4.17 -17.77 -0.92
C PRO A 19 3.28 -18.78 -1.62
N THR A 20 3.41 -20.05 -1.23
CA THR A 20 2.61 -21.15 -1.77
C THR A 20 1.23 -21.03 -1.17
N ASN A 21 0.49 -19.97 -1.54
CA ASN A 21 -0.81 -19.70 -0.96
C ASN A 21 -1.90 -20.29 -1.86
N THR A 22 -2.29 -21.52 -1.51
CA THR A 22 -3.34 -22.32 -2.15
C THR A 22 -4.75 -21.70 -2.02
N THR A 23 -4.92 -20.59 -1.29
CA THR A 23 -6.25 -20.17 -0.81
C THR A 23 -6.98 -19.15 -1.69
N PHE A 24 -6.29 -18.30 -2.48
CA PHE A 24 -6.95 -17.15 -3.13
C PHE A 24 -7.85 -17.50 -4.32
N VAL A 25 -7.68 -18.68 -4.93
CA VAL A 25 -8.48 -19.11 -6.08
C VAL A 25 -9.96 -19.28 -5.72
N LYS A 26 -10.27 -19.50 -4.43
CA LYS A 26 -11.66 -19.59 -3.93
C LYS A 26 -12.40 -18.26 -3.97
N ASP A 27 -11.67 -17.15 -3.92
CA ASP A 27 -12.23 -15.80 -3.92
C ASP A 27 -12.36 -15.22 -5.33
N VAL A 28 -11.89 -15.96 -6.35
CA VAL A 28 -11.98 -15.57 -7.76
C VAL A 28 -13.27 -16.12 -8.36
N ASP A 29 -14.09 -15.22 -8.91
CA ASP A 29 -15.29 -15.61 -9.66
C ASP A 29 -14.89 -16.21 -11.01
N ILE A 30 -14.93 -17.54 -11.10
CA ILE A 30 -14.65 -18.29 -12.33
C ILE A 30 -15.97 -18.68 -12.97
N ASN A 31 -16.21 -18.19 -14.19
CA ASN A 31 -17.40 -18.43 -14.97
C ASN A 31 -17.86 -19.91 -14.91
N PRO A 32 -19.10 -20.19 -14.46
CA PRO A 32 -19.62 -21.55 -14.33
C PRO A 32 -19.84 -22.27 -15.66
N ALA A 33 -19.89 -21.56 -16.79
CA ALA A 33 -20.07 -22.15 -18.12
C ALA A 33 -18.81 -22.84 -18.69
N LEU A 34 -17.66 -22.75 -18.00
CA LEU A 34 -16.43 -23.41 -18.42
C LEU A 34 -16.51 -24.93 -18.20
N ASN A 35 -15.99 -25.70 -19.15
CA ASN A 35 -15.83 -27.14 -18.97
C ASN A 35 -14.72 -27.45 -17.95
N SER A 36 -14.63 -28.72 -17.53
CA SER A 36 -13.67 -29.18 -16.50
C SER A 36 -12.22 -28.82 -16.86
N ASP A 37 -11.85 -28.95 -18.13
CA ASP A 37 -10.47 -28.80 -18.59
C ASP A 37 -10.07 -27.33 -18.67
N GLN A 38 -10.99 -26.48 -19.15
CA GLN A 38 -10.84 -25.03 -19.15
C GLN A 38 -10.73 -24.49 -17.72
N ARG A 39 -11.60 -24.95 -16.81
CA ARG A 39 -11.53 -24.57 -15.39
C ARG A 39 -10.20 -24.99 -14.78
N ALA A 40 -9.73 -26.22 -15.03
CA ALA A 40 -8.44 -26.67 -14.54
C ALA A 40 -7.26 -25.86 -15.11
N ALA A 41 -7.33 -25.45 -16.38
CA ALA A 41 -6.32 -24.59 -17.00
C ALA A 41 -6.26 -23.19 -16.36
N VAL A 42 -7.42 -22.57 -16.09
CA VAL A 42 -7.50 -21.27 -15.42
C VAL A 42 -6.94 -21.35 -14.00
N VAL A 43 -7.34 -22.35 -13.22
CA VAL A 43 -6.85 -22.55 -11.86
C VAL A 43 -5.33 -22.72 -11.84
N ARG A 44 -4.78 -23.50 -12.77
CA ARG A 44 -3.32 -23.67 -12.91
C ARG A 44 -2.61 -22.35 -13.21
N LEU A 45 -3.16 -21.53 -14.12
CA LEU A 45 -2.58 -20.22 -14.46
C LEU A 45 -2.59 -19.27 -13.26
N LEU A 46 -3.69 -19.24 -12.51
CA LEU A 46 -3.79 -18.42 -11.30
C LEU A 46 -2.75 -18.83 -10.27
N HIS A 47 -2.59 -20.13 -10.00
CA HIS A 47 -1.55 -20.60 -9.08
C HIS A 47 -0.14 -20.24 -9.57
N GLN A 48 0.13 -20.43 -10.86
CA GLN A 48 1.42 -20.13 -11.48
C GLN A 48 1.80 -18.64 -11.34
N HIS A 49 0.82 -17.74 -11.46
CA HIS A 49 1.03 -16.29 -11.38
C HIS A 49 0.51 -15.68 -10.07
N SER A 50 0.41 -16.49 -9.01
CA SER A 50 -0.12 -16.07 -7.71
C SER A 50 0.56 -14.80 -7.14
N ALA A 51 1.87 -14.65 -7.35
CA ALA A 51 2.65 -13.50 -6.92
C ALA A 51 2.29 -12.18 -7.65
N ALA A 52 1.65 -12.25 -8.82
CA ALA A 52 1.21 -11.06 -9.56
C ALA A 52 -0.08 -10.45 -9.00
N PHE A 53 -0.80 -11.18 -8.13
CA PHE A 53 -2.05 -10.73 -7.55
C PHE A 53 -1.83 -10.23 -6.12
N SER A 54 -2.32 -9.01 -5.84
CA SER A 54 -2.41 -8.52 -4.47
C SER A 54 -3.45 -9.34 -3.70
N GLN A 55 -3.01 -10.04 -2.67
CA GLN A 55 -3.90 -10.69 -1.71
C GLN A 55 -4.16 -9.72 -0.57
N ASN A 56 -5.44 -9.59 -0.18
CA ASN A 56 -5.89 -8.79 0.97
C ASN A 56 -5.52 -7.29 0.92
N GLY A 57 -5.41 -6.71 -0.27
CA GLY A 57 -5.12 -5.28 -0.44
C GLY A 57 -3.67 -4.88 -0.16
N SER A 58 -2.76 -5.86 -0.07
CA SER A 58 -1.31 -5.60 0.04
C SER A 58 -0.80 -4.83 -1.19
N VAL A 59 -0.13 -3.71 -0.94
CA VAL A 59 0.51 -2.94 -2.00
C VAL A 59 1.86 -3.58 -2.34
N GLY A 60 2.14 -3.79 -3.62
CA GLY A 60 3.43 -4.31 -4.07
C GLY A 60 4.57 -3.33 -3.75
N ARG A 61 5.73 -3.86 -3.38
CA ARG A 61 6.96 -3.09 -3.14
C ARG A 61 8.08 -3.61 -4.04
N THR A 62 8.78 -2.70 -4.69
CA THR A 62 9.99 -3.03 -5.45
C THR A 62 11.24 -2.55 -4.71
N THR A 63 12.29 -3.37 -4.74
CA THR A 63 13.63 -3.03 -4.24
C THR A 63 14.61 -2.76 -5.39
N LEU A 64 14.16 -2.86 -6.65
CA LEU A 64 15.00 -2.69 -7.83
C LEU A 64 15.54 -1.26 -7.99
N THR A 65 14.82 -0.27 -7.49
CA THR A 65 15.22 1.13 -7.56
C THR A 65 14.65 1.94 -6.41
N THR A 66 15.31 3.04 -6.09
CA THR A 66 14.83 4.08 -5.19
C THR A 66 14.58 5.34 -5.99
N PHE A 67 13.47 6.01 -5.74
CA PHE A 67 13.11 7.26 -6.41
C PHE A 67 13.56 8.47 -5.59
N THR A 68 14.30 9.38 -6.21
CA THR A 68 14.70 10.67 -5.64
C THR A 68 13.97 11.78 -6.38
N VAL A 69 13.34 12.68 -5.65
CA VAL A 69 12.73 13.89 -6.20
C VAL A 69 13.80 14.98 -6.26
N ASP A 70 14.11 15.46 -7.47
CA ASP A 70 14.98 16.62 -7.65
C ASP A 70 14.16 17.91 -7.49
N THR A 71 14.48 18.68 -6.45
CA THR A 71 13.82 19.95 -6.15
C THR A 71 14.58 21.17 -6.71
N ALA A 72 15.74 20.96 -7.36
CA ALA A 72 16.65 22.01 -7.80
C ALA A 72 16.87 23.07 -6.71
N ASP A 73 16.70 24.35 -7.04
CA ASP A 73 16.90 25.49 -6.13
C ASP A 73 15.63 25.88 -5.34
N SER A 74 14.62 25.01 -5.28
CA SER A 74 13.37 25.31 -4.58
C SER A 74 13.53 25.24 -3.06
N GLU A 75 13.19 26.33 -2.37
CA GLU A 75 13.16 26.36 -0.90
C GLU A 75 12.01 25.53 -0.32
N PRO A 76 12.17 24.95 0.89
CA PRO A 76 11.10 24.20 1.55
C PRO A 76 9.84 25.01 1.82
N ILE A 77 8.69 24.42 1.47
CA ILE A 77 7.37 24.98 1.75
C ILE A 77 6.68 24.14 2.83
N GLY A 78 6.44 24.76 3.99
CA GLY A 78 5.72 24.18 5.11
C GLY A 78 4.36 24.83 5.30
N GLN A 79 3.28 24.10 5.04
CA GLN A 79 1.91 24.54 5.25
C GLN A 79 1.32 23.95 6.54
N ALA A 80 0.56 24.77 7.27
CA ALA A 80 -0.15 24.34 8.47
C ALA A 80 -1.31 23.40 8.14
N PRO A 81 -1.61 22.39 8.98
CA PRO A 81 -2.77 21.52 8.81
C PRO A 81 -4.10 22.30 8.87
N TYR A 82 -5.08 21.88 8.08
CA TYR A 82 -6.43 22.43 8.19
C TYR A 82 -7.16 21.96 9.45
N HIS A 83 -8.16 22.72 9.87
CA HIS A 83 -9.08 22.29 10.91
C HIS A 83 -9.89 21.07 10.44
N ALA A 84 -9.77 19.97 11.18
CA ALA A 84 -10.56 18.76 10.99
C ALA A 84 -11.61 18.63 12.09
N SER A 85 -12.85 18.33 11.72
CA SER A 85 -13.89 17.91 12.67
C SER A 85 -13.51 16.59 13.36
N PRO A 86 -14.10 16.25 14.52
CA PRO A 86 -13.79 15.00 15.22
C PRO A 86 -13.92 13.75 14.34
N ARG A 87 -14.96 13.69 13.50
CA ARG A 87 -15.18 12.59 12.55
C ARG A 87 -14.11 12.51 11.46
N GLN A 88 -13.65 13.65 10.95
CA GLN A 88 -12.56 13.69 9.96
C GLN A 88 -11.23 13.30 10.59
N ARG A 89 -10.95 13.76 11.81
CA ARG A 89 -9.74 13.38 12.54
C ARG A 89 -9.67 11.88 12.76
N GLN A 90 -10.77 11.25 13.21
CA GLN A 90 -10.84 9.80 13.34
C GLN A 90 -10.52 9.08 12.02
N ALA A 91 -11.07 9.55 10.89
CA ALA A 91 -10.78 8.94 9.59
C ALA A 91 -9.31 9.10 9.17
N ILE A 92 -8.68 10.23 9.50
CA ILE A 92 -7.25 10.47 9.26
C ILE A 92 -6.42 9.49 10.11
N ASP A 93 -6.73 9.38 11.41
CA ASP A 93 -5.99 8.53 12.34
C ASP A 93 -6.07 7.05 11.92
N GLU A 94 -7.28 6.56 11.57
CA GLU A 94 -7.48 5.20 11.05
C GLU A 94 -6.74 4.94 9.73
N ALA A 95 -6.58 5.96 8.87
CA ALA A 95 -5.80 5.84 7.64
C ALA A 95 -4.29 5.78 7.95
N LEU A 96 -3.80 6.65 8.84
CA LEU A 96 -2.40 6.68 9.25
C LEU A 96 -1.98 5.36 9.90
N ASP A 97 -2.77 4.83 10.83
CA ASP A 97 -2.49 3.58 11.53
C ASP A 97 -2.33 2.41 10.54
N ARG A 98 -3.24 2.32 9.55
CA ARG A 98 -3.14 1.31 8.48
C ARG A 98 -1.88 1.47 7.65
N MET A 99 -1.58 2.69 7.20
CA MET A 99 -0.40 2.94 6.35
C MET A 99 0.92 2.72 7.09
N ILE A 100 0.98 3.00 8.40
CA ILE A 100 2.14 2.70 9.25
C ILE A 100 2.28 1.20 9.44
N ALA A 101 1.19 0.49 9.75
CA ALA A 101 1.19 -0.97 9.89
C ALA A 101 1.65 -1.68 8.60
N ASP A 102 1.22 -1.18 7.45
CA ASP A 102 1.62 -1.66 6.12
C ASP A 102 3.02 -1.20 5.69
N LYS A 103 3.71 -0.40 6.52
CA LYS A 103 5.04 0.17 6.25
C LYS A 103 5.11 1.00 4.96
N GLN A 104 4.00 1.64 4.60
CA GLN A 104 3.91 2.55 3.47
C GLN A 104 4.42 3.95 3.82
N ILE A 105 4.23 4.38 5.08
CA ILE A 105 4.70 5.67 5.61
C ILE A 105 5.47 5.47 6.91
N GLN A 106 6.20 6.52 7.32
CA GLN A 106 6.93 6.57 8.58
C GLN A 106 6.89 7.99 9.17
N PRO A 107 7.00 8.14 10.51
CA PRO A 107 7.22 9.44 11.13
C PRO A 107 8.48 10.11 10.57
N SER A 108 8.43 11.43 10.39
CA SER A 108 9.60 12.21 9.98
C SER A 108 9.49 13.66 10.45
N SER A 109 10.64 14.32 10.57
CA SER A 109 10.73 15.77 10.76
C SER A 109 11.25 16.41 9.47
N SER A 110 10.38 17.12 8.77
CA SER A 110 10.66 17.73 7.46
C SER A 110 10.26 19.21 7.46
N PRO A 111 11.05 20.10 6.83
CA PRO A 111 10.64 21.47 6.58
C PRO A 111 9.56 21.58 5.48
N TRP A 112 9.35 20.50 4.72
CA TRP A 112 8.26 20.38 3.75
C TRP A 112 7.02 19.78 4.43
N SER A 113 5.88 20.46 4.33
CA SER A 113 4.59 19.94 4.80
C SER A 113 3.42 20.44 3.94
N SER A 114 2.46 19.56 3.70
CA SER A 114 1.20 19.88 3.00
C SER A 114 0.02 19.41 3.84
N PRO A 115 -1.08 20.17 3.93
CA PRO A 115 -2.22 19.79 4.76
C PRO A 115 -3.00 18.62 4.15
N VAL A 116 -3.49 17.73 5.01
CA VAL A 116 -4.37 16.62 4.60
C VAL A 116 -5.81 17.10 4.51
N ILE A 117 -6.53 16.60 3.49
CA ILE A 117 -7.95 16.89 3.27
C ILE A 117 -8.69 15.56 3.19
N VAL A 118 -9.76 15.42 3.97
CA VAL A 118 -10.64 14.24 3.92
C VAL A 118 -11.70 14.46 2.84
N VAL A 119 -11.77 13.55 1.88
CA VAL A 119 -12.77 13.57 0.80
C VAL A 119 -13.72 12.40 0.97
N THR A 120 -15.02 12.62 0.77
CA THR A 120 -16.00 11.52 0.83
C THR A 120 -16.23 10.96 -0.55
N GLN A 121 -15.94 9.67 -0.73
CA GLN A 121 -16.20 8.95 -1.97
C GLN A 121 -17.13 7.76 -1.68
N ASN A 122 -18.25 7.66 -2.40
CA ASN A 122 -19.26 6.61 -2.21
C ASN A 122 -19.71 6.46 -0.74
N GLY A 123 -19.86 7.58 -0.03
CA GLY A 123 -20.26 7.62 1.37
C GLY A 123 -19.17 7.26 2.38
N LYS A 124 -17.95 6.95 1.94
CA LYS A 124 -16.81 6.62 2.81
C LYS A 124 -15.77 7.76 2.80
N PRO A 125 -15.29 8.22 3.97
CA PRO A 125 -14.19 9.17 4.02
C PRO A 125 -12.89 8.50 3.53
N ARG A 126 -12.11 9.23 2.74
CA ARG A 126 -10.78 8.86 2.23
C ARG A 126 -9.82 10.02 2.41
#